data_AF-A0A6A6YP96-F1
#
_entry.id   AF-A0A6A6YP96-F1
#
_cell.length_a   1.000
_cell.length_b   1.000
_cell.length_c   1.000
_cell.angle_alpha   90.00
_cell.angle_beta   90.00
_cell.angle_gamma   90.00
#
_symmetry.space_group_name_H-M   'P 1'
#
loop_
_entity.id
_entity.type
_entity.pdbx_description
1 polymer ?
#
loop_
_entity_poly.entity_id
_entity_poly.type
_entity_poly.pdbx_seq_one_letter_code
_entity_poly.pdbx_strand_id
1 'polypeptide(L)'
;MQYFRPLLVNHTVVWRDSRVNTYGNEIPDPLPGLTEEEYANLLSNRTGCQVAGCGDKLARKTYWAFCKRLCQAHMSTELVMDALNTIKERLGAAHVALALELLKCVTSGTRDSWKNYTKAGPATERFTTSIYHVTELKNAIEAFLATFPDLNTASVDEKKLYFKEKQKLAAEREEFALKVEKFEKEEARRVRDENARLKKERKEEFSLRAGEMVPPMAPEVLVLCPSYKKSLNIAKAPTTQSWSYLLEKLEKERGEAEAKHARNVQNMM
;
A
#
# COMPACT_ATOMS: atom_id res chain seq x y z
N MET A 1 15.38 -10.67 15.48
CA MET A 1 14.07 -11.22 15.06
C MET A 1 14.16 -12.45 14.13
N GLN A 2 15.34 -13.00 13.80
CA GLN A 2 15.44 -14.15 12.89
C GLN A 2 15.07 -15.52 13.49
N TYR A 3 15.06 -15.67 14.82
CA TYR A 3 14.79 -16.96 15.48
C TYR A 3 13.30 -17.29 15.69
N PHE A 4 12.42 -16.29 15.71
CA PHE A 4 11.00 -16.49 16.02
C PHE A 4 10.13 -16.79 14.80
N ARG A 5 10.54 -16.29 13.62
CA ARG A 5 9.72 -16.42 12.40
C ARG A 5 9.48 -17.88 12.00
N PRO A 6 10.49 -18.77 11.98
CA PRO A 6 10.28 -20.19 11.65
C PRO A 6 9.29 -20.90 12.59
N LEU A 7 9.21 -20.45 13.85
CA LEU A 7 8.29 -21.00 14.85
C LEU A 7 6.84 -20.55 14.65
N LEU A 8 6.59 -19.53 13.83
CA LEU A 8 5.26 -18.96 13.59
C LEU A 8 4.68 -19.31 12.22
N VAL A 9 5.49 -19.86 11.29
CA VAL A 9 5.09 -20.14 9.90
C VAL A 9 3.83 -21.01 9.81
N ASN A 10 3.62 -21.91 10.78
CA ASN A 10 2.49 -22.85 10.79
C ASN A 10 1.37 -22.48 11.78
N HIS A 11 1.42 -21.30 12.42
CA HIS A 11 0.42 -20.90 13.41
C HIS A 11 -0.60 -19.92 12.83
N THR A 12 -1.51 -20.43 12.00
CA THR A 12 -2.57 -19.65 11.33
C THR A 12 -3.40 -18.80 12.29
N VAL A 13 -3.69 -19.33 13.49
CA VAL A 13 -4.45 -18.61 14.53
C VAL A 13 -3.70 -17.35 15.00
N VAL A 14 -2.39 -17.44 15.22
CA VAL A 14 -1.58 -16.30 15.69
C VAL A 14 -1.55 -15.18 14.65
N TRP A 15 -1.41 -15.53 13.37
CA TRP A 15 -1.43 -14.54 12.28
C TRP A 15 -2.80 -13.90 12.11
N ARG A 16 -3.87 -14.69 12.20
CA ARG A 16 -5.25 -14.17 12.19
C ARG A 16 -5.49 -13.21 13.35
N ASP A 17 -5.17 -13.63 14.57
CA ASP A 17 -5.36 -12.81 15.77
C ASP A 17 -4.52 -11.53 15.68
N SER A 18 -3.29 -11.61 15.16
CA SER A 18 -2.46 -10.43 14.91
C SER A 18 -3.10 -9.48 13.90
N ARG A 19 -3.68 -9.99 12.81
CA ARG A 19 -4.37 -9.17 11.81
C ARG A 19 -5.59 -8.48 12.42
N VAL A 20 -6.46 -9.24 13.09
CA VAL A 20 -7.69 -8.72 13.72
C VAL A 20 -7.36 -7.70 14.81
N ASN A 21 -6.37 -7.96 15.66
CA ASN A 21 -5.96 -7.01 16.70
C ASN A 21 -5.34 -5.72 16.12
N THR A 22 -4.72 -5.78 14.94
CA THR A 22 -4.06 -4.62 14.32
C THR A 22 -5.03 -3.79 13.48
N TYR A 23 -5.87 -4.45 12.70
CA TYR A 23 -6.67 -3.86 11.62
C TYR A 23 -8.19 -3.93 11.88
N GLY A 24 -8.61 -4.65 12.92
CA GLY A 24 -10.02 -4.89 13.22
C GLY A 24 -10.65 -5.97 12.32
N ASN A 25 -11.98 -6.06 12.36
CA ASN A 25 -12.77 -7.01 11.55
C ASN A 25 -13.17 -6.43 10.17
N GLU A 26 -12.80 -5.18 9.88
CA GLU A 26 -13.13 -4.52 8.61
C GLU A 26 -12.25 -4.99 7.44
N ILE A 27 -11.05 -5.49 7.75
CA ILE A 27 -10.16 -6.07 6.76
C ILE A 27 -10.67 -7.46 6.35
N PRO A 28 -10.81 -7.77 5.04
CA PRO A 28 -11.32 -9.06 4.61
C PRO A 28 -10.38 -10.20 5.03
N ASP A 29 -10.96 -11.40 5.18
CA ASP A 29 -10.17 -12.62 5.34
C ASP A 29 -9.39 -12.95 4.06
N PRO A 30 -8.23 -13.63 4.17
CA PRO A 30 -7.43 -13.98 3.01
C PRO A 30 -8.20 -14.89 2.05
N LEU A 31 -7.93 -14.74 0.76
CA LEU A 31 -8.46 -15.62 -0.28
C LEU A 31 -7.99 -17.07 -0.09
N PRO A 32 -8.77 -18.06 -0.59
CA PRO A 32 -8.29 -19.43 -0.68
C PRO A 32 -6.95 -19.52 -1.43
N GLY A 33 -5.97 -20.19 -0.82
CA GLY A 33 -4.60 -20.31 -1.36
C GLY A 33 -3.66 -19.17 -0.98
N LEU A 34 -4.11 -18.15 -0.26
CA LEU A 34 -3.26 -17.17 0.41
C LEU A 34 -3.27 -17.46 1.91
N THR A 35 -2.12 -17.81 2.48
CA THR A 35 -2.03 -18.08 3.93
C THR A 35 -2.15 -16.79 4.75
N GLU A 36 -2.59 -16.90 6.02
CA GLU A 36 -2.63 -15.74 6.93
C GLU A 36 -1.23 -15.10 7.11
N GLU A 37 -0.15 -15.89 7.06
CA GLU A 37 1.21 -15.35 7.11
C GLU A 37 1.53 -14.54 5.85
N GLU A 38 1.31 -15.08 4.66
CA GLU A 38 1.56 -14.37 3.41
C GLU A 38 0.73 -13.10 3.33
N TYR A 39 -0.53 -13.18 3.76
CA TYR A 39 -1.41 -12.02 3.78
C TYR A 39 -0.93 -10.95 4.77
N ALA A 40 -0.59 -11.34 6.00
CA ALA A 40 -0.01 -10.42 6.98
C ALA A 40 1.31 -9.81 6.48
N ASN A 41 2.13 -10.57 5.77
CA ASN A 41 3.35 -10.07 5.15
C ASN A 41 3.05 -9.02 4.07
N LEU A 42 2.03 -9.23 3.23
CA LEU A 42 1.61 -8.28 2.20
C LEU A 42 1.03 -6.98 2.78
N LEU A 43 0.26 -7.08 3.87
CA LEU A 43 -0.27 -5.94 4.62
C LEU A 43 0.83 -5.17 5.36
N SER A 44 1.85 -5.88 5.84
CA SER A 44 2.94 -5.26 6.57
C SER A 44 3.91 -4.56 5.63
N ASN A 45 4.31 -3.33 5.94
CA ASN A 45 5.35 -2.62 5.17
C ASN A 45 6.78 -3.10 5.45
N ARG A 46 6.96 -4.37 5.84
CA ARG A 46 8.20 -4.88 6.45
C ARG A 46 9.08 -5.71 5.52
N THR A 47 8.51 -6.31 4.48
CA THR A 47 9.26 -7.07 3.48
C THR A 47 9.44 -6.22 2.23
N GLY A 48 10.59 -6.38 1.58
CA GLY A 48 10.91 -5.72 0.32
C GLY A 48 10.23 -6.39 -0.88
N CYS A 49 10.83 -6.26 -2.04
CA CYS A 49 10.36 -6.93 -3.25
C CYS A 49 10.33 -8.46 -3.05
N GLN A 50 9.25 -9.11 -3.47
CA GLN A 50 9.06 -10.56 -3.33
C GLN A 50 9.62 -11.38 -4.51
N VAL A 51 10.20 -10.73 -5.53
CA VAL A 51 10.88 -11.45 -6.61
C VAL A 51 12.15 -12.11 -6.06
N ALA A 52 12.31 -13.41 -6.33
CA ALA A 52 13.44 -14.20 -5.87
C ALA A 52 14.78 -13.57 -6.30
N GLY A 53 15.71 -13.43 -5.36
CA GLY A 53 17.01 -12.80 -5.61
C GLY A 53 16.99 -11.27 -5.65
N CYS A 54 15.84 -10.61 -5.50
CA CYS A 54 15.78 -9.16 -5.43
C CYS A 54 16.26 -8.64 -4.06
N GLY A 55 17.27 -7.76 -4.08
CA GLY A 55 17.81 -7.13 -2.88
C GLY A 55 17.06 -5.87 -2.40
N ASP A 56 16.01 -5.44 -3.10
CA ASP A 56 15.29 -4.22 -2.76
C ASP A 56 14.41 -4.41 -1.52
N LYS A 57 14.90 -3.89 -0.38
CA LYS A 57 14.22 -3.92 0.92
C LYS A 57 13.24 -2.75 1.14
N LEU A 58 13.18 -1.80 0.20
CA LEU A 58 12.41 -0.57 0.31
C LEU A 58 11.11 -0.60 -0.49
N ALA A 59 10.87 -1.64 -1.30
CA ALA A 59 9.58 -1.83 -1.92
C ALA A 59 8.47 -1.93 -0.85
N ARG A 60 7.56 -0.95 -0.84
CA ARG A 60 6.45 -0.88 0.12
C ARG A 60 5.10 -1.19 -0.49
N LYS A 61 4.97 -1.04 -1.81
CA LYS A 61 3.68 -1.12 -2.49
C LYS A 61 3.31 -2.57 -2.78
N THR A 62 2.14 -2.98 -2.28
CA THR A 62 1.49 -4.22 -2.66
C THR A 62 0.57 -3.96 -3.86
N TYR A 63 0.64 -4.84 -4.84
CA TYR A 63 -0.21 -4.88 -6.03
C TYR A 63 -1.27 -5.94 -5.77
N TRP A 64 -2.38 -5.56 -5.14
CA TRP A 64 -3.38 -6.49 -4.62
C TRP A 64 -4.06 -7.32 -5.70
N ALA A 65 -4.17 -6.79 -6.93
CA ALA A 65 -4.60 -7.56 -8.11
C ALA A 65 -3.84 -8.88 -8.32
N PHE A 66 -2.57 -8.94 -7.87
CA PHE A 66 -1.68 -10.08 -8.04
C PHE A 66 -1.20 -10.65 -6.69
N CYS A 67 -1.66 -10.08 -5.56
CA CYS A 67 -1.19 -10.39 -4.20
C CYS A 67 0.35 -10.41 -4.09
N LYS A 68 1.02 -9.41 -4.70
CA LYS A 68 2.49 -9.34 -4.74
C LYS A 68 3.02 -7.96 -4.40
N ARG A 69 4.20 -7.94 -3.81
CA ARG A 69 4.99 -6.72 -3.56
C ARG A 69 6.17 -6.66 -4.51
N LEU A 70 6.19 -5.63 -5.35
CA LEU A 70 7.19 -5.45 -6.39
C LEU A 70 7.89 -4.10 -6.23
N CYS A 71 9.21 -4.06 -6.45
CA CYS A 71 9.90 -2.79 -6.66
C CYS A 71 9.57 -2.21 -8.03
N GLN A 72 9.96 -0.95 -8.28
CA GLN A 72 9.68 -0.28 -9.56
C GLN A 72 10.29 -1.01 -10.77
N ALA A 73 11.48 -1.58 -10.61
CA ALA A 73 12.14 -2.35 -11.66
C ALA A 73 11.33 -3.61 -12.02
N HIS A 74 10.96 -4.40 -11.01
CA HIS A 74 10.17 -5.62 -11.22
C HIS A 74 8.72 -5.33 -11.61
N MET A 75 8.13 -4.21 -11.20
CA MET A 75 6.83 -3.78 -11.74
C MET A 75 6.87 -3.66 -13.27
N SER A 76 8.00 -3.22 -13.83
CA SER A 76 8.14 -3.01 -15.27
C SER A 76 8.41 -4.30 -16.05
N THR A 77 8.93 -5.34 -15.41
CA THR A 77 9.28 -6.64 -16.05
C THR A 77 8.27 -7.74 -15.77
N GLU A 78 7.66 -7.74 -14.57
CA GLU A 78 6.68 -8.75 -14.14
C GLU A 78 5.27 -8.43 -14.62
N LEU A 79 5.00 -7.19 -15.06
CA LEU A 79 3.67 -6.76 -15.49
C LEU A 79 3.67 -6.37 -16.97
N VAL A 80 2.68 -6.86 -17.71
CA VAL A 80 2.48 -6.58 -19.14
C VAL A 80 1.15 -5.89 -19.40
N MET A 81 1.12 -5.05 -20.43
CA MET A 81 -0.13 -4.43 -20.92
C MET A 81 -0.76 -5.23 -22.07
N ASP A 82 0.08 -5.89 -22.87
CA ASP A 82 -0.33 -6.52 -24.11
C ASP A 82 -0.69 -8.01 -23.94
N ALA A 83 -1.44 -8.29 -22.87
CA ALA A 83 -1.82 -9.65 -22.51
C ALA A 83 -2.68 -10.29 -23.59
N LEU A 84 -3.53 -9.51 -24.27
CA LEU A 84 -4.40 -10.04 -25.33
C LEU A 84 -3.60 -10.56 -26.51
N ASN A 85 -2.58 -9.83 -26.98
CA ASN A 85 -1.75 -10.32 -28.09
C ASN A 85 -0.93 -11.54 -27.67
N THR A 86 -0.42 -11.56 -26.44
CA THR A 86 0.27 -12.76 -25.89
C THR A 86 -0.63 -13.99 -25.94
N ILE A 87 -1.92 -13.86 -25.57
CA ILE A 87 -2.88 -14.97 -25.66
C ILE A 87 -3.14 -15.36 -27.12
N LYS A 88 -3.38 -14.38 -28.01
CA LYS A 88 -3.65 -14.64 -29.43
C LYS A 88 -2.51 -15.39 -30.11
N GLU A 89 -1.26 -14.99 -29.84
CA GLU A 89 -0.07 -15.65 -30.38
C GLU A 89 0.02 -17.12 -29.93
N ARG A 90 -0.41 -17.41 -28.69
CA ARG A 90 -0.40 -18.77 -28.15
C ARG A 90 -1.56 -19.63 -28.64
N LEU A 91 -2.76 -19.08 -28.80
CA LEU A 91 -3.94 -19.83 -29.26
C LEU A 91 -4.04 -19.92 -30.80
N GLY A 92 -3.35 -19.05 -31.52
CA GLY A 92 -3.42 -18.90 -32.97
C GLY A 92 -4.58 -18.02 -33.45
N ALA A 93 -4.45 -17.49 -34.67
CA ALA A 93 -5.38 -16.51 -35.25
C ALA A 93 -6.83 -17.02 -35.39
N ALA A 94 -7.03 -18.33 -35.50
CA ALA A 94 -8.36 -18.95 -35.60
C ALA A 94 -9.18 -18.85 -34.29
N HIS A 95 -8.53 -18.58 -33.14
CA HIS A 95 -9.14 -18.68 -31.81
C HIS A 95 -9.22 -17.34 -31.08
N VAL A 96 -9.22 -16.22 -31.81
CA VAL A 96 -9.22 -14.86 -31.24
C VAL A 96 -10.39 -14.61 -30.27
N ALA A 97 -11.57 -15.18 -30.53
CA ALA A 97 -12.73 -15.04 -29.63
C ALA A 97 -12.46 -15.67 -28.25
N LEU A 98 -11.76 -16.82 -28.21
CA LEU A 98 -11.37 -17.47 -26.96
C LEU A 98 -10.33 -16.65 -26.19
N ALA A 99 -9.48 -15.89 -26.90
CA ALA A 99 -8.47 -15.06 -26.27
C ALA A 99 -9.09 -13.95 -25.38
N LEU A 100 -10.22 -13.37 -25.80
CA LEU A 100 -10.94 -12.38 -25.00
C LEU A 100 -11.58 -13.00 -23.76
N GLU A 101 -12.15 -14.20 -23.87
CA GLU A 101 -12.75 -14.90 -22.73
C GLU A 101 -11.68 -15.39 -21.73
N LEU A 102 -10.53 -15.84 -22.23
CA LEU A 102 -9.40 -16.22 -21.39
C LEU A 102 -8.79 -15.02 -20.68
N LEU A 103 -8.72 -13.85 -21.33
CA LEU A 103 -8.21 -12.64 -20.69
C LEU A 103 -9.04 -12.25 -19.45
N LYS A 104 -10.37 -12.44 -19.49
CA LYS A 104 -11.27 -12.23 -18.34
C LYS A 104 -11.06 -13.23 -17.19
N CYS A 105 -10.35 -14.33 -17.45
CA CYS A 105 -10.01 -15.32 -16.43
C CYS A 105 -8.73 -14.95 -15.65
N VAL A 106 -8.03 -13.89 -16.05
CA VAL A 106 -6.80 -13.42 -15.43
C VAL A 106 -7.09 -12.12 -14.68
N THR A 107 -6.69 -12.05 -13.42
CA THR A 107 -6.82 -10.81 -12.66
C THR A 107 -6.00 -9.69 -13.31
N SER A 108 -6.52 -8.48 -13.24
CA SER A 108 -5.89 -7.32 -13.83
C SER A 108 -5.71 -6.23 -12.79
N GLY A 109 -4.75 -5.36 -13.05
CA GLY A 109 -4.57 -4.10 -12.36
C GLY A 109 -4.72 -2.95 -13.34
N THR A 110 -4.90 -1.75 -12.81
CA THR A 110 -4.96 -0.52 -13.59
C THR A 110 -3.77 0.37 -13.28
N ARG A 111 -3.14 0.95 -14.30
CA ARG A 111 -2.13 2.01 -14.14
C ARG A 111 -2.54 3.30 -14.82
N ASP A 112 -2.07 4.43 -14.29
CA ASP A 112 -2.25 5.75 -14.89
C ASP A 112 -1.24 6.04 -16.02
N SER A 113 -1.38 7.20 -16.65
CA SER A 113 -0.47 7.71 -17.70
C SER A 113 0.96 7.98 -17.20
N TRP A 114 1.14 8.16 -15.89
CA TRP A 114 2.44 8.30 -15.23
C TRP A 114 3.04 6.95 -14.83
N LYS A 115 2.44 5.84 -15.27
CA LYS A 115 2.86 4.45 -15.00
C LYS A 115 2.75 4.04 -13.53
N ASN A 116 1.97 4.76 -12.72
CA ASN A 116 1.68 4.35 -11.35
C ASN A 116 0.50 3.38 -11.35
N TYR A 117 0.63 2.30 -10.58
CA TYR A 117 -0.51 1.45 -10.24
C TYR A 117 -1.57 2.23 -9.44
N THR A 118 -2.83 2.09 -9.80
CA THR A 118 -3.94 2.89 -9.25
C THR A 118 -4.95 2.05 -8.46
N LYS A 119 -5.37 0.92 -9.02
CA LYS A 119 -6.35 0.00 -8.43
C LYS A 119 -6.25 -1.40 -9.03
N ALA A 120 -6.82 -2.37 -8.33
CA ALA A 120 -7.17 -3.66 -8.91
C ALA A 120 -8.33 -3.54 -9.92
N GLY A 121 -8.37 -4.46 -10.87
CA GLY A 121 -9.34 -4.51 -11.95
C GLY A 121 -8.90 -3.83 -13.24
N PRO A 122 -9.68 -4.00 -14.32
CA PRO A 122 -9.34 -3.51 -15.65
C PRO A 122 -9.50 -2.00 -15.74
N ALA A 123 -8.73 -1.40 -16.66
CA ALA A 123 -8.85 0.01 -17.00
C ALA A 123 -10.23 0.30 -17.60
N THR A 124 -10.96 1.22 -16.97
CA THR A 124 -12.25 1.73 -17.46
C THR A 124 -12.19 3.21 -17.88
N GLU A 125 -11.08 3.89 -17.56
CA GLU A 125 -10.92 5.34 -17.73
C GLU A 125 -9.97 5.67 -18.89
N ARG A 126 -10.21 6.80 -19.56
CA ARG A 126 -9.56 7.20 -20.83
C ARG A 126 -8.03 7.28 -20.79
N PHE A 127 -7.42 7.49 -19.63
CA PHE A 127 -5.97 7.64 -19.46
C PHE A 127 -5.35 6.53 -18.60
N THR A 128 -6.02 5.38 -18.57
CA THR A 128 -5.58 4.24 -17.78
C THR A 128 -5.33 3.02 -18.66
N THR A 129 -4.50 2.10 -18.20
CA THR A 129 -4.17 0.88 -18.95
C THR A 129 -4.26 -0.33 -18.03
N SER A 130 -4.88 -1.40 -18.51
CA SER A 130 -4.89 -2.69 -17.83
C SER A 130 -3.50 -3.31 -17.86
N ILE A 131 -3.07 -3.85 -16.74
CA ILE A 131 -1.83 -4.59 -16.57
C ILE A 131 -2.10 -5.96 -15.98
N TYR A 132 -1.26 -6.92 -16.34
CA TYR A 132 -1.39 -8.33 -15.98
C TYR A 132 -0.05 -8.86 -15.52
N HIS A 133 -0.04 -9.74 -14.52
CA HIS A 133 1.20 -10.40 -14.12
C HIS A 133 1.62 -11.46 -15.14
N VAL A 134 2.87 -11.40 -15.62
CA VAL A 134 3.40 -12.27 -16.68
C VAL A 134 3.24 -13.75 -16.35
N THR A 135 3.66 -14.17 -15.16
CA THR A 135 3.53 -15.57 -14.73
C THR A 135 2.08 -16.03 -14.63
N GLU A 136 1.18 -15.22 -14.06
CA GLU A 136 -0.23 -15.61 -13.93
C GLU A 136 -0.91 -15.74 -15.30
N LEU A 137 -0.58 -14.83 -16.23
CA LEU A 137 -1.03 -14.89 -17.61
C LEU A 137 -0.56 -16.18 -18.31
N LYS A 138 0.73 -16.51 -18.20
CA LYS A 138 1.30 -17.73 -18.79
C LYS A 138 0.65 -18.98 -18.21
N ASN A 139 0.51 -19.06 -16.89
CA ASN A 139 -0.12 -20.18 -16.21
C ASN A 139 -1.58 -20.35 -16.64
N ALA A 140 -2.33 -19.26 -16.84
CA ALA A 140 -3.71 -19.32 -17.32
C ALA A 140 -3.81 -19.87 -18.75
N ILE A 141 -2.90 -19.44 -19.64
CA ILE A 141 -2.82 -19.95 -21.01
C ILE A 141 -2.48 -21.44 -21.02
N GLU A 142 -1.45 -21.83 -20.27
CA GLU A 142 -1.01 -23.23 -20.19
C GLU A 142 -2.08 -24.14 -19.58
N ALA A 143 -2.76 -23.69 -18.52
CA ALA A 143 -3.87 -24.44 -17.93
C ALA A 143 -5.05 -24.60 -18.91
N PHE A 144 -5.36 -23.57 -19.70
CA PHE A 144 -6.41 -23.65 -20.72
C PHE A 144 -6.04 -24.65 -21.82
N LEU A 145 -4.82 -24.58 -22.36
CA LEU A 145 -4.34 -25.50 -23.41
C LEU A 145 -4.16 -26.93 -22.91
N ALA A 146 -3.81 -27.12 -21.64
CA ALA A 146 -3.77 -28.46 -21.03
C ALA A 146 -5.17 -29.07 -20.86
N THR A 147 -6.18 -28.23 -20.58
CA THR A 147 -7.59 -28.66 -20.48
C THR A 147 -8.17 -28.95 -21.87
N PHE A 148 -7.79 -28.15 -22.87
CA PHE A 148 -8.25 -28.28 -24.25
C PHE A 148 -7.06 -28.38 -25.22
N PRO A 149 -6.37 -29.54 -25.30
CA PRO A 149 -5.22 -29.71 -26.18
C PRO A 149 -5.55 -29.53 -27.66
N ASP A 150 -6.77 -29.90 -28.06
CA ASP A 150 -7.33 -29.60 -29.37
C ASP A 150 -8.57 -28.71 -29.22
N LEU A 151 -8.40 -27.45 -29.61
CA LEU A 151 -9.42 -26.42 -29.51
C LEU A 151 -10.58 -26.64 -30.49
N ASN A 152 -10.46 -27.54 -31.48
CA ASN A 152 -11.54 -27.80 -32.45
C ASN A 152 -12.48 -28.92 -32.01
N THR A 153 -12.01 -29.86 -31.20
CA THR A 153 -12.78 -31.04 -30.78
C THR A 153 -13.62 -30.80 -29.53
N ALA A 154 -13.11 -30.01 -28.59
CA ALA A 154 -13.87 -29.68 -27.37
C ALA A 154 -15.14 -28.88 -27.70
N SER A 155 -16.25 -29.24 -27.04
CA SER A 155 -17.53 -28.61 -27.27
C SER A 155 -17.52 -27.13 -26.84
N VAL A 156 -18.41 -26.35 -27.44
CA VAL A 156 -18.59 -24.93 -27.07
C VAL A 156 -19.05 -24.81 -25.61
N ASP A 157 -19.86 -25.74 -25.12
CA ASP A 157 -20.42 -25.67 -23.76
C ASP A 157 -19.39 -26.03 -22.68
N GLU A 158 -18.48 -26.98 -22.93
CA GLU A 158 -17.36 -27.26 -22.03
C GLU A 158 -16.44 -26.04 -21.87
N LYS A 159 -16.13 -25.34 -22.97
CA LYS A 159 -15.32 -24.11 -22.93
C LYS A 159 -16.04 -22.99 -22.19
N LYS A 160 -17.35 -22.82 -22.43
CA LYS A 160 -18.16 -21.83 -21.69
C LYS A 160 -18.19 -22.12 -20.18
N LEU A 161 -18.33 -23.39 -19.80
CA LEU A 161 -18.30 -23.79 -18.39
C LEU A 161 -16.95 -23.47 -17.77
N TYR A 162 -15.85 -23.85 -18.44
CA TYR A 162 -14.50 -23.51 -18.01
C TYR A 162 -14.32 -22.01 -17.79
N PHE A 163 -14.68 -21.19 -18.79
CA PHE A 163 -14.55 -19.75 -18.67
C PHE A 163 -15.40 -19.18 -17.55
N LYS A 164 -16.64 -19.65 -17.39
CA LYS A 164 -17.52 -19.20 -16.31
C LYS A 164 -16.90 -19.45 -14.93
N GLU A 165 -16.33 -20.63 -14.71
CA GLU A 165 -15.67 -20.96 -13.44
C GLU A 165 -14.41 -20.11 -13.20
N LYS A 166 -13.55 -19.97 -14.21
CA LYS A 166 -12.30 -19.21 -14.08
C LYS A 166 -12.54 -17.70 -13.97
N GLN A 167 -13.52 -17.15 -14.70
CA GLN A 167 -13.94 -15.75 -14.57
C GLN A 167 -14.54 -15.47 -13.19
N LYS A 168 -15.29 -16.41 -12.62
CA LYS A 168 -15.80 -16.29 -11.24
C LYS A 168 -14.65 -16.17 -10.24
N LEU A 169 -13.64 -17.03 -10.34
CA LEU A 169 -12.46 -16.99 -9.46
C LEU A 169 -11.67 -15.68 -9.64
N ALA A 170 -11.51 -15.20 -10.88
CA ALA A 170 -10.85 -13.93 -11.15
C ALA A 170 -11.63 -12.75 -10.54
N ALA A 171 -12.96 -12.75 -10.66
CA ALA A 171 -13.82 -11.74 -10.06
C ALA A 171 -13.77 -11.75 -8.52
N GLU A 172 -13.79 -12.92 -7.89
CA GLU A 172 -13.64 -13.06 -6.43
C GLU A 172 -12.29 -12.50 -5.95
N ARG A 173 -11.21 -12.78 -6.69
CA ARG A 173 -9.88 -12.22 -6.41
C ARG A 173 -9.83 -10.70 -6.56
N GLU A 174 -10.44 -10.17 -7.62
CA GLU A 174 -10.52 -8.73 -7.86
C GLU A 174 -11.34 -8.01 -6.80
N GLU A 175 -12.48 -8.57 -6.39
CA GLU A 175 -13.31 -8.03 -5.33
C GLU A 175 -12.56 -7.98 -3.99
N PHE A 176 -11.84 -9.05 -3.64
CA PHE A 176 -10.96 -9.06 -2.49
C PHE A 176 -9.91 -7.95 -2.57
N ALA A 177 -9.20 -7.84 -3.70
CA ALA A 177 -8.16 -6.84 -3.88
C ALA A 177 -8.70 -5.41 -3.72
N LEU A 178 -9.87 -5.13 -4.31
CA LEU A 178 -10.54 -3.82 -4.17
C LEU A 178 -10.95 -3.52 -2.73
N LYS A 179 -11.46 -4.51 -1.98
CA LYS A 179 -11.79 -4.36 -0.56
C LYS A 179 -10.55 -4.01 0.27
N VAL A 180 -9.44 -4.71 0.05
CA VAL A 180 -8.18 -4.43 0.77
C VAL A 180 -7.63 -3.05 0.41
N GLU A 181 -7.60 -2.68 -0.87
CA GLU A 181 -7.15 -1.35 -1.30
C GLU A 181 -8.00 -0.22 -0.72
N LYS A 182 -9.32 -0.41 -0.66
CA LYS A 182 -10.22 0.54 -0.02
C LYS A 182 -9.90 0.69 1.47
N PHE A 183 -9.77 -0.43 2.18
CA PHE A 183 -9.40 -0.45 3.58
C PHE A 183 -8.06 0.29 3.81
N GLU A 184 -7.01 -0.02 3.04
CA GLU A 184 -5.70 0.64 3.18
C GLU A 184 -5.77 2.16 2.93
N LYS A 185 -6.60 2.60 1.98
CA LYS A 185 -6.81 4.04 1.71
C LYS A 185 -7.52 4.73 2.87
N GLU A 186 -8.55 4.09 3.43
CA GLU A 186 -9.30 4.59 4.58
C GLU A 186 -8.43 4.63 5.84
N GLU A 187 -7.64 3.59 6.07
CA GLU A 187 -6.69 3.51 7.19
C GLU A 187 -5.60 4.57 7.08
N ALA A 188 -5.02 4.75 5.89
CA ALA A 188 -4.03 5.80 5.66
C ALA A 188 -4.62 7.19 5.87
N ARG A 189 -5.91 7.41 5.52
CA ARG A 189 -6.62 8.66 5.84
C ARG A 189 -6.79 8.81 7.35
N ARG A 190 -7.30 7.80 8.05
CA ARG A 190 -7.48 7.81 9.51
C ARG A 190 -6.19 8.15 10.25
N VAL A 191 -5.09 7.51 9.89
CA VAL A 191 -3.77 7.77 10.48
C VAL A 191 -3.28 9.19 10.18
N ARG A 192 -3.49 9.71 8.96
CA ARG A 192 -3.14 11.11 8.63
C ARG A 192 -3.94 12.11 9.44
N ASP A 193 -5.25 11.90 9.56
CA ASP A 193 -6.16 12.80 10.27
C ASP A 193 -5.85 12.80 11.77
N GLU A 194 -5.63 11.61 12.36
CA GLU A 194 -5.21 11.48 13.75
C GLU A 194 -3.84 12.13 14.00
N ASN A 195 -2.87 11.90 13.12
CA ASN A 195 -1.58 12.56 13.23
C ASN A 195 -1.70 14.08 13.13
N ALA A 196 -2.56 14.61 12.27
CA ALA A 196 -2.81 16.04 12.16
C ALA A 196 -3.45 16.59 13.45
N ARG A 197 -4.44 15.88 14.01
CA ARG A 197 -5.08 16.22 15.29
C ARG A 197 -4.06 16.28 16.42
N LEU A 198 -3.25 15.24 16.60
CA LEU A 198 -2.23 15.17 17.66
C LEU A 198 -1.18 16.28 17.54
N LYS A 199 -0.77 16.64 16.32
CA LYS A 199 0.16 17.76 16.08
C LYS A 199 -0.47 19.11 16.42
N LYS A 200 -1.76 19.28 16.15
CA LYS A 200 -2.52 20.49 16.50
C LYS A 200 -2.63 20.64 18.02
N GLU A 201 -3.08 19.60 18.73
CA GLU A 201 -3.19 19.58 20.19
C GLU A 201 -1.85 19.92 20.85
N ARG A 202 -0.77 19.34 20.33
CA ARG A 202 0.57 19.64 20.83
C ARG A 202 0.98 21.09 20.63
N LYS A 203 0.66 21.68 19.47
CA LYS A 203 0.94 23.09 19.18
C LYS A 203 0.21 23.99 20.19
N GLU A 204 -1.06 23.71 20.45
CA GLU A 204 -1.89 24.47 21.38
C GLU A 204 -1.35 24.36 22.81
N GLU A 205 -1.14 23.14 23.32
CA GLU A 205 -0.63 22.91 24.69
C GLU A 205 0.75 23.54 24.91
N PHE A 206 1.70 23.35 23.99
CA PHE A 206 3.04 23.89 24.16
C PHE A 206 3.10 25.40 23.98
N SER A 207 2.23 25.98 23.16
CA SER A 207 2.13 27.43 23.04
C SER A 207 1.55 28.04 24.31
N LEU A 208 0.53 27.40 24.91
CA LEU A 208 -0.03 27.81 26.21
C LEU A 208 1.06 27.80 27.29
N ARG A 209 1.73 26.65 27.47
CA ARG A 209 2.78 26.52 28.49
C ARG A 209 3.97 27.45 28.28
N ALA A 210 4.32 27.75 27.02
CA ALA A 210 5.38 28.71 26.71
C ALA A 210 5.00 30.14 27.13
N GLY A 211 3.73 30.50 27.02
CA GLY A 211 3.19 31.77 27.53
C GLY A 211 3.17 31.85 29.07
N GLU A 212 3.10 30.70 29.74
CA GLU A 212 3.15 30.61 31.21
C GLU A 212 4.59 30.55 31.77
N MET A 213 5.61 30.52 30.91
CA MET A 213 7.01 30.55 31.34
C MET A 213 7.34 31.86 32.06
N VAL A 214 8.42 31.87 32.84
CA VAL A 214 8.95 33.09 33.48
C VAL A 214 10.39 33.31 33.01
N PRO A 215 10.67 34.34 32.19
CA PRO A 215 9.69 35.23 31.53
C PRO A 215 8.85 34.49 30.46
N PRO A 216 7.64 34.98 30.11
CA PRO A 216 6.81 34.42 29.05
C PRO A 216 7.51 34.40 27.70
N MET A 217 7.33 33.35 26.91
CA MET A 217 7.83 33.32 25.54
C MET A 217 6.73 33.71 24.55
N ALA A 218 6.98 34.75 23.75
CA ALA A 218 6.06 35.15 22.69
C ALA A 218 5.94 34.05 21.61
N PRO A 219 4.75 33.84 21.01
CA PRO A 219 4.54 32.84 19.96
C PRO A 219 5.51 32.98 18.77
N GLU A 220 5.84 34.21 18.38
CA GLU A 220 6.73 34.55 17.27
C GLU A 220 8.19 34.15 17.54
N VAL A 221 8.59 34.15 18.81
CA VAL A 221 9.90 33.66 19.27
C VAL A 221 9.89 32.14 19.34
N LEU A 222 8.83 31.56 19.90
CA LEU A 222 8.69 30.11 20.05
C LEU A 222 8.79 29.37 18.71
N VAL A 223 8.18 29.91 17.65
CA VAL A 223 8.26 29.35 16.30
C VAL A 223 9.66 29.48 15.67
N LEU A 224 10.61 30.20 16.27
CA LEU A 224 11.99 30.25 15.79
C LEU A 224 12.87 29.17 16.42
N CYS A 225 12.47 28.59 17.56
CA CYS A 225 13.19 27.53 18.26
C CYS A 225 13.19 26.22 17.45
N PRO A 226 14.35 25.68 17.04
CA PRO A 226 14.44 24.42 16.31
C PRO A 226 13.84 23.23 17.06
N SER A 227 14.00 23.18 18.39
CA SER A 227 13.45 22.09 19.20
C SER A 227 11.93 22.12 19.26
N TYR A 228 11.32 23.32 19.27
CA TYR A 228 9.87 23.45 19.17
C TYR A 228 9.34 22.88 17.86
N LYS A 229 9.92 23.28 16.71
CA LYS A 229 9.52 22.76 15.39
C LYS A 229 9.62 21.23 15.30
N LYS A 230 10.72 20.67 15.80
CA LYS A 230 10.90 19.20 15.84
C LYS A 230 9.85 18.53 16.73
N SER A 231 9.53 19.14 17.87
CA SER A 231 8.53 18.61 18.80
C SER A 231 7.12 18.58 18.19
N LEU A 232 6.74 19.62 17.42
CA LEU A 232 5.48 19.68 16.69
C LEU A 232 5.36 18.63 15.58
N ASN A 233 6.48 18.12 15.05
CA ASN A 233 6.45 17.09 14.01
C ASN A 233 6.14 15.68 14.54
N ILE A 234 6.25 15.47 15.86
CA ILE A 234 5.98 14.18 16.48
C ILE A 234 4.47 14.02 16.67
N ALA A 235 3.86 13.03 16.01
CA ALA A 235 2.44 12.74 16.12
C ALA A 235 2.13 11.90 17.38
N LYS A 236 2.17 12.54 18.54
CA LYS A 236 1.78 11.97 19.84
C LYS A 236 1.10 13.07 20.65
N ALA A 237 0.22 12.69 21.57
CA ALA A 237 -0.40 13.65 22.48
C ALA A 237 0.70 14.38 23.30
N PRO A 238 0.52 15.66 23.63
CA PRO A 238 1.41 16.34 24.56
C PRO A 238 1.23 15.75 25.96
N THR A 239 2.35 15.56 26.65
CA THR A 239 2.40 15.12 28.05
C THR A 239 3.28 16.05 28.87
N THR A 240 3.10 16.06 30.20
CA THR A 240 3.96 16.82 31.11
C THR A 240 5.43 16.48 30.90
N GLN A 241 5.77 15.20 30.73
CA GLN A 241 7.15 14.78 30.48
C GLN A 241 7.69 15.31 29.15
N SER A 242 6.88 15.23 28.07
CA SER A 242 7.29 15.78 26.77
C SER A 242 7.50 17.29 26.80
N TRP A 243 6.74 18.00 27.64
CA TRP A 243 6.93 19.42 27.90
C TRP A 243 8.24 19.68 28.65
N SER A 244 8.52 18.95 29.74
CA SER A 244 9.76 19.12 30.52
C SER A 244 11.01 18.94 29.64
N TYR A 245 11.03 17.96 28.74
CA TYR A 245 12.13 17.77 27.79
C TYR A 245 12.24 18.88 26.75
N LEU A 246 11.11 19.48 26.35
CA LEU A 246 11.12 20.61 25.43
C LEU A 246 11.60 21.87 26.13
N LEU A 247 11.11 22.12 27.35
CA LEU A 247 11.45 23.27 28.19
C LEU A 247 12.97 23.44 28.35
N GLU A 248 13.68 22.37 28.71
CA GLU A 248 15.15 22.38 28.88
C GLU A 248 15.89 22.85 27.60
N LYS A 249 15.31 22.58 26.43
CA LYS A 249 15.87 23.01 25.13
C LYS A 249 15.45 24.43 24.79
N LEU A 250 14.20 24.80 25.08
CA LEU A 250 13.71 26.15 24.87
C LEU A 250 14.48 27.17 25.70
N GLU A 251 14.85 26.85 26.94
CA GLU A 251 15.67 27.71 27.80
C GLU A 251 17.04 28.00 27.18
N LYS A 252 17.66 27.02 26.52
CA LYS A 252 18.95 27.16 25.82
C LYS A 252 18.81 27.91 24.49
N GLU A 253 17.72 27.70 23.77
CA GLU A 253 17.46 28.28 22.43
C GLU A 253 16.86 29.70 22.49
N ARG A 254 16.30 30.12 23.64
CA ARG A 254 15.53 31.36 23.79
C ARG A 254 16.30 32.60 23.34
N GLY A 255 17.51 32.83 23.85
CA GLY A 255 18.27 34.05 23.55
C GLY A 255 18.55 34.21 22.05
N GLU A 256 18.90 33.13 21.37
CA GLU A 256 19.11 33.14 19.92
C GLU A 256 17.81 33.39 19.15
N ALA A 257 16.70 32.80 19.60
CA ALA A 257 15.38 32.98 19.00
C ALA A 257 14.87 34.42 19.14
N GLU A 258 15.03 35.03 20.32
CA GLU A 258 14.66 36.42 20.58
C GLU A 258 15.50 37.40 19.76
N ALA A 259 16.82 37.20 19.70
CA ALA A 259 17.70 38.01 18.86
C ALA A 259 17.35 37.90 17.38
N LYS A 260 16.96 36.70 16.91
CA LYS A 260 16.50 36.49 15.54
C LYS A 260 15.16 37.17 15.28
N HIS A 261 14.23 37.11 16.22
CA HIS A 261 12.96 37.81 16.11
C HIS A 261 13.16 39.33 16.01
N ALA A 262 13.99 39.91 16.89
CA ALA A 262 14.31 41.34 16.87
C ALA A 262 14.91 41.79 15.52
N ARG A 263 15.85 41.03 14.97
CA ARG A 263 16.41 41.30 13.63
C ARG A 263 15.35 41.25 12.52
N ASN A 264 14.44 40.27 12.59
CA ASN A 264 13.36 40.16 11.60
C ASN A 264 12.42 41.37 11.65
N VAL A 265 12.09 41.86 12.85
CA VAL A 265 11.25 43.06 13.03
C VAL A 265 11.95 44.30 12.49
N GLN A 266 13.26 44.47 12.76
CA GLN A 266 14.04 45.59 12.25
C GLN A 266 14.14 45.61 10.72
N ASN A 267 14.23 44.45 10.07
CA ASN A 267 14.31 44.36 8.61
C ASN A 267 12.97 44.59 7.90
N MET A 268 11.86 44.67 8.63
CA MET A 268 10.52 44.93 8.09
C MET A 268 10.08 46.40 8.24
N MET A 269 10.87 47.22 8.94
CA MET A 269 10.70 48.67 9.05
C MET A 269 11.59 49.40 8.04
#